data_AF-A0A1K0FY30-F1
#
_entry.id   AF-A0A1K0FY30-F1
#
_cell.length_a   1.000
_cell.length_b   1.000
_cell.length_c   1.000
_cell.angle_alpha   90.00
_cell.angle_beta   90.00
_cell.angle_gamma   90.00
#
_symmetry.space_group_name_H-M   'P 1'
#
loop_
_entity.id
_entity.type
_entity.pdbx_description
1 polymer ?
#
loop_
_entity_poly.entity_id
_entity_poly.type
_entity_poly.pdbx_seq_one_letter_code
_entity_poly.pdbx_strand_id
1 'polypeptide(L)'
;MAPQHLQRHQNQVLAQISTHLGVEQLQCPVVCWKDPSRTKLAFCHKIAITTAFVGLFDKLGIPEPTSDGKPATGADKITLLVWGASSSVGAYVIQLAKISGYNIIAVAGAAKDSVRELGVDSSKIVDYRDDRATVIANLNKAAGGSAFTHVYDCITSQDTVETIVELLSTAPNKGGKVTTVLSSAYDDKDTNVKLQKEKGVSFDRTMCGSVHNDKVDFGTRWFKTVTEWTVEGKIKPNKVQLLDGGLDGVPAGLKLLQENKVSNRKLVARIADTKA
;
A
#
# COMPACT_ATOMS: atom_id res chain seq x y z
N MET A 1 -15.93 -14.48 42.06
CA MET A 1 -14.51 -14.89 41.97
C MET A 1 -14.24 -15.75 40.72
N ALA A 2 -14.60 -15.27 39.51
CA ALA A 2 -14.41 -16.00 38.24
C ALA A 2 -13.50 -15.32 37.16
N PRO A 3 -12.85 -14.15 37.35
CA PRO A 3 -12.05 -13.55 36.26
C PRO A 3 -10.62 -14.11 36.12
N GLN A 4 -10.05 -14.75 37.15
CA GLN A 4 -8.65 -15.21 37.11
C GLN A 4 -8.44 -16.50 36.29
N HIS A 5 -9.46 -17.35 36.16
CA HIS A 5 -9.35 -18.61 35.40
C HIS A 5 -9.38 -18.39 33.88
N LEU A 6 -10.18 -17.45 33.39
CA LEU A 6 -10.26 -17.12 31.97
C LEU A 6 -8.95 -16.49 31.46
N GLN A 7 -8.33 -15.66 32.29
CA GLN A 7 -7.06 -14.99 31.98
C GLN A 7 -5.88 -15.97 31.98
N ARG A 8 -5.90 -17.00 32.85
CA ARG A 8 -4.93 -18.10 32.82
C ARG A 8 -5.08 -18.98 31.58
N HIS A 9 -6.32 -19.26 31.15
CA HIS A 9 -6.58 -20.05 29.94
C HIS A 9 -6.17 -19.30 28.66
N GLN A 10 -6.44 -18.00 28.58
CA GLN A 10 -5.98 -17.14 27.48
C GLN A 10 -4.45 -17.06 27.43
N ASN A 11 -3.78 -16.93 28.58
CA ASN A 11 -2.32 -16.92 28.65
C ASN A 11 -1.70 -18.28 28.28
N GLN A 12 -2.34 -19.40 28.62
CA GLN A 12 -1.88 -20.73 28.22
C GLN A 12 -2.04 -20.99 26.71
N VAL A 13 -3.15 -20.54 26.11
CA VAL A 13 -3.37 -20.66 24.66
C VAL A 13 -2.38 -19.77 23.89
N LEU A 14 -2.11 -18.56 24.38
CA LEU A 14 -1.08 -17.67 23.80
C LEU A 14 0.34 -18.25 23.95
N ALA A 15 0.65 -18.90 25.08
CA ALA A 15 1.94 -19.57 25.30
C ALA A 15 2.12 -20.83 24.42
N GLN A 16 1.06 -21.60 24.16
CA GLN A 16 1.11 -22.77 23.28
C GLN A 16 1.27 -22.38 21.81
N ILE A 17 0.69 -21.27 21.37
CA ILE A 17 0.91 -20.72 20.03
C ILE A 17 2.36 -20.20 19.88
N SER A 18 2.92 -19.64 20.95
CA SER A 18 4.30 -19.14 20.98
C SER A 18 5.38 -20.24 20.98
N THR A 19 5.04 -21.48 21.32
CA THR A 19 6.01 -22.60 21.37
C THR A 19 6.00 -23.47 20.12
N HIS A 20 4.92 -23.43 19.31
CA HIS A 20 4.84 -24.18 18.04
C HIS A 20 5.36 -23.40 16.82
N LEU A 21 5.49 -22.09 16.96
CA LEU A 21 6.19 -21.21 16.02
C LEU A 21 7.28 -20.56 16.86
N GLY A 22 8.55 -20.82 16.60
CA GLY A 22 9.68 -20.24 17.36
C GLY A 22 9.77 -18.72 17.27
N VAL A 23 8.84 -18.02 17.93
CA VAL A 23 8.62 -16.57 17.93
C VAL A 23 8.91 -16.07 19.35
N GLU A 24 10.12 -16.32 19.84
CA GLU A 24 10.55 -15.81 21.16
C GLU A 24 11.60 -14.68 21.06
N GLN A 25 11.92 -14.22 19.83
CA GLN A 25 12.79 -13.04 19.62
C GLN A 25 12.20 -11.95 18.73
N LEU A 26 10.98 -12.12 18.19
CA LEU A 26 10.28 -11.06 17.46
C LEU A 26 9.39 -10.26 18.42
N GLN A 27 10.01 -9.72 19.47
CA GLN A 27 9.42 -8.63 20.23
C GLN A 27 9.60 -7.34 19.41
N CYS A 28 8.94 -7.30 18.24
CA CYS A 28 8.52 -6.03 17.68
C CYS A 28 7.74 -5.37 18.82
N PRO A 29 8.11 -4.16 19.30
CA PRO A 29 7.30 -3.50 20.30
C PRO A 29 5.93 -3.40 19.68
N VAL A 30 5.02 -4.21 20.20
CA VAL A 30 3.62 -4.16 19.89
C VAL A 30 3.23 -2.79 20.42
N VAL A 31 3.34 -1.78 19.56
CA VAL A 31 2.63 -0.51 19.70
C VAL A 31 1.18 -0.90 19.45
N CYS A 32 0.62 -1.56 20.47
CA CYS A 32 -0.79 -1.66 20.75
C CYS A 32 -1.18 -0.23 21.09
N TRP A 33 -1.74 0.45 20.09
CA TRP A 33 -2.37 1.73 20.25
C TRP A 33 -3.39 1.65 21.40
N LYS A 34 -3.04 2.22 22.56
CA LYS A 34 -3.98 2.49 23.65
C LYS A 34 -4.44 3.94 23.51
N ASP A 35 -5.39 4.17 22.60
CA ASP A 35 -6.23 5.37 22.66
C ASP A 35 -7.62 4.96 23.19
N PRO A 36 -8.05 5.48 24.36
CA PRO A 36 -9.36 5.20 24.94
C PRO A 36 -10.55 5.78 24.14
N SER A 37 -10.32 6.68 23.19
CA SER A 37 -11.38 7.41 22.47
C SER A 37 -11.31 7.22 20.95
N ARG A 38 -11.97 6.15 20.48
CA ARG A 38 -12.51 5.99 19.09
C ARG A 38 -11.60 5.51 17.95
N THR A 39 -10.50 4.80 18.19
CA THR A 39 -9.82 4.07 17.08
C THR A 39 -9.33 2.67 17.46
N LYS A 40 -10.25 1.76 17.83
CA LYS A 40 -9.97 0.33 18.09
C LYS A 40 -9.66 -0.52 16.83
N LEU A 41 -9.19 0.10 15.75
CA LEU A 41 -8.93 -0.53 14.44
C LEU A 41 -7.45 -0.51 14.02
N ALA A 42 -6.56 -0.05 14.91
CA ALA A 42 -5.16 0.29 14.64
C ALA A 42 -4.25 -0.86 14.14
N PHE A 43 -4.67 -2.13 14.22
CA PHE A 43 -3.87 -3.27 13.75
C PHE A 43 -3.96 -3.48 12.23
N CYS A 44 -5.10 -3.16 11.62
CA CYS A 44 -5.43 -3.61 10.26
C CYS A 44 -4.76 -2.81 9.13
N HIS A 45 -4.11 -1.70 9.48
CA HIS A 45 -3.54 -0.74 8.53
C HIS A 45 -2.03 -0.90 8.33
N LYS A 46 -1.33 -1.63 9.24
CA LYS A 46 0.13 -1.68 9.29
C LYS A 46 0.76 -2.23 8.02
N ILE A 47 0.21 -3.32 7.45
CA ILE A 47 0.80 -3.91 6.23
C ILE A 47 0.73 -2.92 5.06
N ALA A 48 -0.45 -2.37 4.77
CA ALA A 48 -0.65 -1.56 3.57
C ALA A 48 0.14 -0.24 3.60
N ILE A 49 0.19 0.43 4.77
CA ILE A 49 0.98 1.66 4.90
C ILE A 49 2.49 1.37 4.87
N THR A 50 2.93 0.22 5.41
CA THR A 50 4.33 -0.23 5.33
C THR A 50 4.72 -0.51 3.89
N THR A 51 3.90 -1.26 3.16
CA THR A 51 4.10 -1.49 1.72
C THR A 51 4.21 -0.16 0.99
N ALA A 52 3.32 0.80 1.27
CA ALA A 52 3.34 2.10 0.61
C ALA A 52 4.65 2.87 0.82
N PHE A 53 5.11 3.06 2.07
CA PHE A 53 6.35 3.81 2.32
C PHE A 53 7.62 3.05 1.88
N VAL A 54 7.64 1.71 1.98
CA VAL A 54 8.77 0.91 1.46
C VAL A 54 8.85 1.04 -0.06
N GLY A 55 7.73 0.88 -0.76
CA GLY A 55 7.73 0.97 -2.21
C GLY A 55 8.08 2.37 -2.73
N LEU A 56 7.59 3.42 -2.08
CA LEU A 56 7.96 4.79 -2.45
C LEU A 56 9.44 5.05 -2.14
N PHE A 57 9.84 5.00 -0.88
CA PHE A 57 11.11 5.60 -0.49
C PHE A 57 12.30 4.64 -0.57
N ASP A 58 12.09 3.33 -0.35
CA ASP A 58 13.18 2.33 -0.46
C ASP A 58 13.31 1.79 -1.89
N LYS A 59 12.20 1.43 -2.54
CA LYS A 59 12.23 0.78 -3.87
C LYS A 59 12.33 1.76 -5.03
N LEU A 60 11.43 2.74 -5.08
CA LEU A 60 11.50 3.78 -6.11
C LEU A 60 12.65 4.76 -5.83
N GLY A 61 13.03 4.94 -4.56
CA GLY A 61 14.13 5.81 -4.14
C GLY A 61 13.80 7.29 -4.34
N ILE A 62 12.53 7.66 -4.24
CA ILE A 62 12.07 9.04 -4.39
C ILE A 62 12.28 9.84 -3.10
N PRO A 63 12.46 11.18 -3.18
CA PRO A 63 12.79 12.03 -2.03
C PRO A 63 11.73 11.99 -0.94
N GLU A 64 12.13 11.76 0.30
CA GLU A 64 11.21 11.69 1.44
C GLU A 64 10.75 13.08 1.90
N PRO A 65 9.49 13.24 2.33
CA PRO A 65 9.04 14.43 3.04
C PRO A 65 9.77 14.56 4.37
N THR A 66 9.80 15.78 4.92
CA THR A 66 10.30 15.98 6.28
C THR A 66 9.33 15.38 7.30
N SER A 67 9.80 15.06 8.50
CA SER A 67 8.96 14.46 9.55
C SER A 67 7.80 15.37 10.00
N ASP A 68 7.96 16.70 9.90
CA ASP A 68 6.88 17.67 10.15
C ASP A 68 5.83 17.72 9.02
N GLY A 69 6.05 16.99 7.92
CA GLY A 69 5.10 16.84 6.81
C GLY A 69 5.26 17.91 5.72
N LYS A 70 6.45 18.50 5.57
CA LYS A 70 6.74 19.39 4.43
C LYS A 70 7.11 18.55 3.20
N PRO A 71 6.72 19.02 2.00
CA PRO A 71 7.11 18.38 0.74
C PRO A 71 8.62 18.19 0.61
N ALA A 72 9.01 17.12 -0.07
CA ALA A 72 10.40 16.84 -0.33
C ALA A 72 10.97 17.80 -1.40
N THR A 73 12.22 18.22 -1.24
CA THR A 73 12.89 19.07 -2.24
C THR A 73 12.94 18.37 -3.59
N GLY A 74 12.39 19.00 -4.64
CA GLY A 74 12.35 18.46 -6.00
C GLY A 74 11.23 17.45 -6.27
N ALA A 75 10.32 17.23 -5.31
CA ALA A 75 9.15 16.37 -5.48
C ALA A 75 8.23 16.82 -6.63
N ASP A 76 8.15 18.12 -6.89
CA ASP A 76 7.39 18.76 -7.96
C ASP A 76 7.83 18.33 -9.37
N LYS A 77 9.03 17.75 -9.50
CA LYS A 77 9.57 17.21 -10.77
C LYS A 77 9.25 15.74 -10.97
N ILE A 78 8.65 15.09 -9.97
CA ILE A 78 8.33 13.66 -10.00
C ILE A 78 6.88 13.46 -10.42
N THR A 79 6.69 12.92 -11.61
CA THR A 79 5.41 12.41 -12.09
C THR A 79 5.26 10.95 -11.67
N LEU A 80 4.48 10.71 -10.62
CA LEU A 80 4.21 9.40 -10.06
C LEU A 80 2.87 8.86 -10.59
N LEU A 81 2.94 7.74 -11.29
CA LEU A 81 1.75 6.95 -11.63
C LEU A 81 1.44 5.96 -10.50
N VAL A 82 0.22 6.01 -9.97
CA VAL A 82 -0.26 5.04 -8.97
C VAL A 82 -1.30 4.14 -9.63
N TRP A 83 -0.90 2.92 -9.99
CA TRP A 83 -1.81 1.93 -10.55
C TRP A 83 -2.54 1.18 -9.44
N GLY A 84 -3.87 1.11 -9.51
CA GLY A 84 -4.69 0.56 -8.43
C GLY A 84 -4.83 1.51 -7.24
N ALA A 85 -5.01 2.81 -7.51
CA ALA A 85 -5.06 3.86 -6.49
C ALA A 85 -6.20 3.69 -5.46
N SER A 86 -7.29 2.99 -5.82
CA SER A 86 -8.40 2.67 -4.90
C SER A 86 -8.18 1.40 -4.07
N SER A 87 -7.03 0.74 -4.21
CA SER A 87 -6.66 -0.42 -3.39
C SER A 87 -6.25 -0.02 -1.97
N SER A 88 -6.11 -1.00 -1.08
CA SER A 88 -5.63 -0.74 0.29
C SER A 88 -4.25 -0.10 0.32
N VAL A 89 -3.33 -0.51 -0.56
CA VAL A 89 -1.96 0.07 -0.63
C VAL A 89 -2.01 1.40 -1.37
N GLY A 90 -2.70 1.45 -2.50
CA GLY A 90 -2.83 2.65 -3.34
C GLY A 90 -3.36 3.85 -2.56
N ALA A 91 -4.35 3.66 -1.69
CA ALA A 91 -4.89 4.73 -0.85
C ALA A 91 -3.83 5.37 0.08
N TYR A 92 -2.88 4.58 0.60
CA TYR A 92 -1.76 5.12 1.38
C TYR A 92 -0.67 5.73 0.51
N VAL A 93 -0.40 5.14 -0.65
CA VAL A 93 0.54 5.70 -1.64
C VAL A 93 0.10 7.10 -2.04
N ILE A 94 -1.18 7.32 -2.35
CA ILE A 94 -1.72 8.65 -2.68
C ILE A 94 -1.50 9.64 -1.54
N GLN A 95 -1.82 9.25 -0.30
CA GLN A 95 -1.67 10.14 0.85
C GLN A 95 -0.21 10.52 1.12
N LEU A 96 0.69 9.54 1.09
CA LEU A 96 2.13 9.78 1.25
C LEU A 96 2.69 10.62 0.10
N ALA A 97 2.30 10.33 -1.14
CA ALA A 97 2.71 11.08 -2.31
C ALA A 97 2.26 12.55 -2.25
N LYS A 98 1.05 12.82 -1.75
CA LYS A 98 0.54 14.18 -1.57
C LYS A 98 1.33 14.94 -0.51
N ILE A 99 1.60 14.32 0.64
CA ILE A 99 2.43 14.93 1.70
C ILE A 99 3.84 15.21 1.16
N SER A 100 4.36 14.31 0.32
CA SER A 100 5.67 14.45 -0.30
C SER A 100 5.72 15.53 -1.40
N GLY A 101 4.58 15.93 -1.97
CA GLY A 101 4.48 16.96 -3.00
C GLY A 101 4.69 16.47 -4.44
N TYR A 102 4.46 15.18 -4.72
CA TYR A 102 4.62 14.65 -6.08
C TYR A 102 3.46 15.01 -7.01
N ASN A 103 3.71 15.00 -8.32
CA ASN A 103 2.65 15.06 -9.33
C ASN A 103 2.03 13.66 -9.50
N ILE A 104 0.84 13.47 -8.95
CA ILE A 104 0.16 12.18 -8.93
C ILE A 104 -0.78 12.03 -10.12
N ILE A 105 -0.65 10.94 -10.85
CA ILE A 105 -1.66 10.43 -11.77
C ILE A 105 -2.10 9.08 -11.22
N ALA A 106 -3.41 8.89 -11.10
CA ALA A 106 -3.99 7.71 -10.47
C ALA A 106 -4.76 6.88 -11.49
N VAL A 107 -4.63 5.56 -11.40
CA VAL A 107 -5.49 4.63 -12.13
C VAL A 107 -6.45 3.98 -11.15
N ALA A 108 -7.74 4.18 -11.38
CA ALA A 108 -8.79 3.64 -10.54
C ALA A 108 -10.05 3.41 -11.34
N GLY A 109 -10.77 2.36 -10.95
CA GLY A 109 -11.99 1.96 -11.63
C GLY A 109 -13.25 2.54 -11.02
N ALA A 110 -14.21 1.65 -10.72
CA ALA A 110 -15.51 2.01 -10.13
C ALA A 110 -15.40 2.78 -8.80
N ALA A 111 -14.28 2.63 -8.09
CA ALA A 111 -13.98 3.36 -6.85
C ALA A 111 -13.18 4.66 -7.08
N LYS A 112 -13.23 5.28 -8.26
CA LYS A 112 -12.53 6.56 -8.54
C LYS A 112 -12.93 7.71 -7.60
N ASP A 113 -14.17 7.71 -7.09
CA ASP A 113 -14.63 8.74 -6.15
C ASP A 113 -13.86 8.70 -4.83
N SER A 114 -13.44 7.51 -4.37
CA SER A 114 -12.60 7.43 -3.16
C SER A 114 -11.20 7.99 -3.39
N VAL A 115 -10.68 7.92 -4.62
CA VAL A 115 -9.40 8.54 -4.97
C VAL A 115 -9.53 10.07 -5.01
N ARG A 116 -10.69 10.59 -5.45
CA ARG A 116 -11.01 12.02 -5.35
C ARG A 116 -11.13 12.48 -3.90
N GLU A 117 -11.72 11.69 -3.01
CA GLU A 117 -11.77 11.97 -1.56
C GLU A 117 -10.38 12.08 -0.92
N LEU A 118 -9.37 11.39 -1.47
CA LEU A 118 -7.97 11.54 -1.08
C LEU A 118 -7.32 12.80 -1.68
N GLY A 119 -8.06 13.54 -2.52
CA GLY A 119 -7.72 14.84 -3.11
C GLY A 119 -6.79 14.73 -4.32
N VAL A 120 -7.03 13.74 -5.18
CA VAL A 120 -6.53 13.73 -6.55
C VAL A 120 -7.60 14.33 -7.46
N ASP A 121 -7.22 15.25 -8.34
CA ASP A 121 -8.14 15.88 -9.28
C ASP A 121 -8.74 14.86 -10.25
N SER A 122 -10.01 15.01 -10.59
CA SER A 122 -10.71 14.12 -11.53
C SER A 122 -10.02 14.00 -12.89
N SER A 123 -9.35 15.06 -13.36
CA SER A 123 -8.58 15.05 -14.62
C SER A 123 -7.29 14.21 -14.56
N LYS A 124 -6.83 13.87 -13.35
CA LYS A 124 -5.64 13.04 -13.11
C LYS A 124 -5.98 11.60 -12.73
N ILE A 125 -7.27 11.22 -12.81
CA ILE A 125 -7.73 9.86 -12.54
C ILE A 125 -8.18 9.22 -13.85
N VAL A 126 -7.52 8.11 -14.23
CA VAL A 126 -7.81 7.35 -15.44
C VAL A 126 -8.48 6.02 -15.08
N ASP A 127 -9.53 5.65 -15.81
CA ASP A 127 -10.17 4.33 -15.68
C ASP A 127 -9.37 3.30 -16.48
N TYR A 128 -9.11 2.14 -15.89
CA TYR A 128 -8.34 1.06 -16.53
C TYR A 128 -9.20 0.11 -17.38
N ARG A 129 -10.53 0.27 -17.38
CA ARG A 129 -11.46 -0.64 -18.08
C ARG A 129 -11.58 -0.40 -19.57
N ASP A 130 -11.06 0.71 -20.06
CA ASP A 130 -10.93 0.95 -21.49
C ASP A 130 -9.83 0.05 -22.09
N ASP A 131 -9.72 0.00 -23.41
CA ASP A 131 -8.62 -0.71 -24.05
C ASP A 131 -7.26 -0.07 -23.72
N ARG A 132 -6.20 -0.87 -23.80
CA ARG A 132 -4.83 -0.48 -23.41
C ARG A 132 -4.36 0.81 -24.10
N ALA A 133 -4.63 0.97 -25.39
CA ALA A 133 -4.20 2.15 -26.14
C ALA A 133 -4.93 3.41 -25.64
N THR A 134 -6.24 3.30 -25.39
CA THR A 134 -7.03 4.38 -24.79
C THR A 134 -6.54 4.72 -23.38
N VAL A 135 -6.22 3.73 -22.55
CA VAL A 135 -5.67 3.95 -21.20
C VAL A 135 -4.34 4.71 -21.26
N ILE A 136 -3.41 4.30 -22.13
CA ILE A 136 -2.11 4.97 -22.31
C ILE A 136 -2.30 6.41 -22.80
N ALA A 137 -3.18 6.64 -23.78
CA ALA A 137 -3.47 7.98 -24.28
C ALA A 137 -4.06 8.88 -23.17
N ASN A 138 -4.98 8.35 -22.38
CA ASN A 138 -5.58 9.06 -21.25
C ASN A 138 -4.57 9.36 -20.15
N LEU A 139 -3.64 8.45 -19.86
CA LEU A 139 -2.55 8.66 -18.90
C LEU A 139 -1.60 9.79 -19.34
N ASN A 140 -1.15 9.77 -20.60
CA ASN A 140 -0.29 10.82 -21.13
C ASN A 140 -1.00 12.18 -21.16
N LYS A 141 -2.31 12.19 -21.47
CA LYS A 141 -3.15 13.41 -21.39
C LYS A 141 -3.28 13.92 -19.96
N ALA A 142 -3.53 13.04 -18.99
CA ALA A 142 -3.64 13.36 -17.57
C ALA A 142 -2.32 13.92 -16.99
N ALA A 143 -1.18 13.46 -17.51
CA ALA A 143 0.14 13.96 -17.15
C ALA A 143 0.48 15.34 -17.77
N GLY A 144 -0.35 15.84 -18.69
CA GLY A 144 -0.18 17.16 -19.30
C GLY A 144 1.12 17.30 -20.09
N GLY A 145 1.61 16.19 -20.69
CA GLY A 145 2.87 16.16 -21.43
C GLY A 145 4.12 15.91 -20.56
N SER A 146 3.98 15.82 -19.23
CA SER A 146 5.07 15.38 -18.36
C SER A 146 5.32 13.88 -18.53
N ALA A 147 6.58 13.47 -18.67
CA ALA A 147 6.93 12.06 -18.67
C ALA A 147 6.76 11.45 -17.28
N PHE A 148 6.24 10.22 -17.23
CA PHE A 148 6.24 9.39 -16.03
C PHE A 148 7.67 8.99 -15.68
N THR A 149 8.10 9.25 -14.45
CA THR A 149 9.44 8.87 -13.97
C THR A 149 9.37 7.67 -13.04
N HIS A 150 8.26 7.54 -12.31
CA HIS A 150 8.06 6.51 -11.31
C HIS A 150 6.64 5.95 -11.42
N VAL A 151 6.52 4.64 -11.26
CA VAL A 151 5.24 3.92 -11.26
C VAL A 151 5.16 3.04 -10.03
N TYR A 152 4.05 3.13 -9.32
CA TYR A 152 3.71 2.25 -8.22
C TYR A 152 2.54 1.37 -8.63
N ASP A 153 2.80 0.10 -8.93
CA ASP A 153 1.77 -0.87 -9.30
C ASP A 153 1.27 -1.64 -8.07
N CYS A 154 0.08 -1.26 -7.60
CA CYS A 154 -0.60 -1.91 -6.46
C CYS A 154 -1.42 -3.14 -6.86
N ILE A 155 -1.42 -3.55 -8.14
CA ILE A 155 -2.21 -4.67 -8.68
C ILE A 155 -1.29 -5.78 -9.16
N THR A 156 -0.29 -5.46 -9.98
CA THR A 156 0.73 -6.40 -10.49
C THR A 156 0.12 -7.64 -11.15
N SER A 157 -0.78 -7.41 -12.11
CA SER A 157 -1.21 -8.46 -13.04
C SER A 157 -0.36 -8.41 -14.31
N GLN A 158 -0.40 -9.46 -15.13
CA GLN A 158 0.32 -9.47 -16.40
C GLN A 158 -0.07 -8.28 -17.30
N ASP A 159 -1.38 -8.00 -17.42
CA ASP A 159 -1.89 -6.91 -18.24
C ASP A 159 -1.45 -5.53 -17.73
N THR A 160 -1.41 -5.33 -16.40
CA THR A 160 -0.93 -4.06 -15.82
C THR A 160 0.55 -3.86 -16.06
N VAL A 161 1.36 -4.92 -15.92
CA VAL A 161 2.80 -4.88 -16.18
C VAL A 161 3.08 -4.58 -17.66
N GLU A 162 2.40 -5.25 -18.58
CA GLU A 162 2.54 -4.99 -20.02
C GLU A 162 2.16 -3.55 -20.38
N THR A 163 1.03 -3.07 -19.84
CA THR A 163 0.56 -1.70 -20.07
C THR A 163 1.55 -0.65 -19.54
N ILE A 164 2.13 -0.89 -18.36
CA ILE A 164 3.15 0.01 -17.76
C ILE A 164 4.43 0.02 -18.61
N VAL A 165 4.88 -1.15 -19.08
CA VAL A 165 6.06 -1.22 -19.96
C VAL A 165 5.81 -0.49 -21.27
N GLU A 166 4.64 -0.66 -21.89
CA GLU A 166 4.27 0.03 -23.13
C GLU A 166 4.21 1.56 -22.93
N LEU A 167 3.55 2.01 -21.86
CA LEU A 167 3.49 3.42 -21.49
C LEU A 167 4.89 4.03 -21.34
N LEU A 168 5.77 3.38 -20.57
CA LEU A 168 7.10 3.92 -20.29
C LEU A 168 8.06 3.80 -21.48
N SER A 169 7.79 2.90 -22.43
CA SER A 169 8.58 2.71 -23.65
C SER A 169 8.18 3.65 -24.81
N THR A 170 7.09 4.40 -24.67
CA THR A 170 6.53 5.23 -25.74
C THR A 170 6.58 6.72 -25.38
N ALA A 171 6.76 7.57 -26.39
CA ALA A 171 6.79 9.02 -26.20
C ALA A 171 5.47 9.51 -25.54
N PRO A 172 5.53 10.47 -24.60
CA PRO A 172 6.69 11.29 -24.22
C PRO A 172 7.65 10.64 -23.21
N ASN A 173 7.38 9.41 -22.76
CA ASN A 173 8.16 8.70 -21.76
C ASN A 173 9.47 8.15 -22.35
N LYS A 174 10.48 8.00 -21.50
CA LYS A 174 11.84 7.57 -21.89
C LYS A 174 12.38 6.55 -20.87
N GLY A 175 11.54 5.59 -20.49
CA GLY A 175 11.81 4.69 -19.37
C GLY A 175 11.31 5.24 -18.03
N GLY A 176 11.64 4.53 -16.96
CA GLY A 176 11.17 4.84 -15.61
C GLY A 176 11.39 3.71 -14.62
N LYS A 177 11.22 4.00 -13.34
CA LYS A 177 11.28 3.00 -12.27
C LYS A 177 9.88 2.54 -11.90
N VAL A 178 9.71 1.23 -11.80
CA VAL A 178 8.44 0.60 -11.42
C VAL A 178 8.65 -0.17 -10.13
N THR A 179 7.75 0.00 -9.16
CA THR A 179 7.64 -0.93 -8.05
C THR A 179 6.34 -1.69 -8.07
N THR A 180 6.39 -2.97 -7.76
CA THR A 180 5.26 -3.89 -7.74
C THR A 180 5.02 -4.45 -6.35
N VAL A 181 3.77 -4.77 -6.04
CA VAL A 181 3.41 -5.36 -4.74
C VAL A 181 3.28 -6.89 -4.78
N LEU A 182 3.20 -7.48 -5.97
CA LEU A 182 3.27 -8.93 -6.19
C LEU A 182 4.44 -9.29 -7.13
N SER A 183 4.58 -10.58 -7.40
CA SER A 183 5.59 -11.06 -8.34
C SER A 183 5.22 -10.71 -9.78
N SER A 184 6.22 -10.28 -10.55
CA SER A 184 6.09 -9.94 -11.96
C SER A 184 7.06 -10.76 -12.83
N ALA A 185 6.88 -10.71 -14.14
CA ALA A 185 7.85 -11.29 -15.09
C ALA A 185 9.26 -10.67 -14.99
N TYR A 186 9.40 -9.51 -14.33
CA TYR A 186 10.65 -8.78 -14.15
C TYR A 186 11.25 -8.92 -12.74
N ASP A 187 10.74 -9.86 -11.94
CA ASP A 187 11.41 -10.30 -10.71
C ASP A 187 12.71 -11.07 -11.04
N ASP A 188 12.77 -11.69 -12.22
CA ASP A 188 13.98 -12.27 -12.76
C ASP A 188 14.99 -11.17 -13.13
N LYS A 189 16.22 -11.29 -12.59
CA LYS A 189 17.25 -10.26 -12.70
C LYS A 189 17.70 -10.06 -14.15
N ASP A 190 17.86 -11.12 -14.91
CA ASP A 190 18.37 -11.04 -16.28
C ASP A 190 17.35 -10.39 -17.21
N THR A 191 16.07 -10.78 -17.05
CA THR A 191 14.94 -10.18 -17.78
C THR A 191 14.80 -8.68 -17.47
N ASN A 192 14.96 -8.29 -16.21
CA ASN A 192 14.87 -6.89 -15.78
C ASN A 192 16.06 -6.06 -16.28
N VAL A 193 17.28 -6.58 -16.18
CA VAL A 193 18.48 -5.92 -16.74
C VAL A 193 18.36 -5.73 -18.25
N LYS A 194 17.82 -6.72 -18.97
CA LYS A 194 17.54 -6.62 -20.40
C LYS A 194 16.52 -5.52 -20.67
N LEU A 195 15.40 -5.51 -19.95
CA LEU A 195 14.36 -4.47 -20.08
C LEU A 195 14.93 -3.06 -19.84
N GLN A 196 15.78 -2.91 -18.82
CA GLN A 196 16.41 -1.63 -18.50
C GLN A 196 17.32 -1.15 -19.62
N LYS A 197 18.10 -2.04 -20.25
CA LYS A 197 18.97 -1.70 -21.38
C LYS A 197 18.18 -1.35 -22.64
N GLU A 198 17.11 -2.07 -22.92
CA GLU A 198 16.34 -1.92 -24.17
C GLU A 198 15.35 -0.75 -24.12
N LYS A 199 14.74 -0.51 -22.95
CA LYS A 199 13.59 0.40 -22.80
C LYS A 199 13.78 1.45 -21.69
N GLY A 200 14.88 1.40 -20.94
CA GLY A 200 15.09 2.28 -19.79
C GLY A 200 14.13 2.04 -18.63
N VAL A 201 13.42 0.91 -18.63
CA VAL A 201 12.44 0.54 -17.59
C VAL A 201 13.04 -0.48 -16.65
N SER A 202 12.94 -0.24 -15.34
CA SER A 202 13.41 -1.18 -14.32
C SER A 202 12.31 -1.47 -13.30
N PHE A 203 12.19 -2.72 -12.87
CA PHE A 203 11.25 -3.15 -11.84
C PHE A 203 11.96 -3.44 -10.51
N ASP A 204 11.30 -3.17 -9.38
CA ASP A 204 11.73 -3.66 -8.06
C ASP A 204 10.49 -4.04 -7.23
N ARG A 205 10.46 -5.28 -6.75
CA ARG A 205 9.34 -5.78 -5.95
C ARG A 205 9.42 -5.25 -4.52
N THR A 206 8.36 -4.58 -4.10
CA THR A 206 8.17 -4.14 -2.72
C THR A 206 7.89 -5.33 -1.82
N MET A 207 8.71 -5.52 -0.79
CA MET A 207 8.52 -6.51 0.26
C MET A 207 8.46 -5.80 1.60
N CYS A 208 7.25 -5.58 2.15
CA CYS A 208 7.10 -4.88 3.42
C CYS A 208 7.79 -5.59 4.59
N GLY A 209 8.07 -6.90 4.49
CA GLY A 209 8.82 -7.66 5.49
C GLY A 209 10.29 -7.21 5.65
N SER A 210 10.86 -6.45 4.71
CA SER A 210 12.24 -5.94 4.82
C SER A 210 12.45 -5.07 6.06
N VAL A 211 11.40 -4.35 6.50
CA VAL A 211 11.44 -3.49 7.70
C VAL A 211 11.61 -4.29 9.00
N HIS A 212 11.45 -5.61 8.96
CA HIS A 212 11.67 -6.52 10.08
C HIS A 212 13.00 -7.26 9.98
N ASN A 213 13.80 -7.02 8.94
CA ASN A 213 15.05 -7.73 8.69
C ASN A 213 16.20 -6.77 8.37
N ASP A 214 16.37 -6.37 7.12
CA ASP A 214 17.50 -5.56 6.64
C ASP A 214 17.24 -4.05 6.67
N LYS A 215 16.00 -3.62 6.91
CA LYS A 215 15.55 -2.21 6.88
C LYS A 215 14.94 -1.77 8.22
N VAL A 216 15.43 -2.29 9.34
CA VAL A 216 14.85 -2.05 10.69
C VAL A 216 14.84 -0.57 11.06
N ASP A 217 15.93 0.15 10.83
CA ASP A 217 16.02 1.58 11.19
C ASP A 217 15.08 2.44 10.34
N PHE A 218 15.03 2.16 9.04
CA PHE A 218 14.10 2.80 8.11
C PHE A 218 12.65 2.54 8.53
N GLY A 219 12.32 1.29 8.82
CA GLY A 219 11.02 0.88 9.33
C GLY A 219 10.64 1.59 10.62
N THR A 220 11.53 1.58 11.61
CA THR A 220 11.32 2.20 12.94
C THR A 220 11.03 3.68 12.82
N ARG A 221 11.81 4.41 12.01
CA ARG A 221 11.60 5.83 11.73
C ARG A 221 10.24 6.07 11.08
N TRP A 222 9.92 5.33 10.02
CA TRP A 222 8.65 5.49 9.32
C TRP A 222 7.44 5.10 10.18
N PHE A 223 7.54 4.05 11.00
CA PHE A 223 6.48 3.68 11.93
C PHE A 223 6.17 4.79 12.92
N LYS A 224 7.19 5.48 13.43
CA LYS A 224 7.01 6.67 14.28
C LYS A 224 6.28 7.77 13.51
N THR A 225 6.80 8.17 12.34
CA THR A 225 6.24 9.25 11.52
C THR A 225 4.77 8.98 11.14
N VAL A 226 4.46 7.80 10.59
CA VAL A 226 3.08 7.49 10.17
C VAL A 226 2.14 7.37 11.36
N THR A 227 2.64 6.99 12.53
CA THR A 227 1.84 6.97 13.76
C THR A 227 1.46 8.39 14.14
N GLU A 228 2.43 9.30 14.23
CA GLU A 228 2.21 10.72 14.55
C GLU A 228 1.26 11.35 13.52
N TRP A 229 1.48 11.15 12.24
CA TRP A 229 0.60 11.67 11.18
C TRP A 229 -0.80 11.07 11.20
N THR A 230 -0.98 9.84 11.69
CA THR A 230 -2.32 9.26 11.88
C THR A 230 -3.02 9.90 13.08
N VAL A 231 -2.32 10.16 14.20
CA VAL A 231 -2.86 10.90 15.36
C VAL A 231 -3.28 12.31 14.95
N GLU A 232 -2.43 13.00 14.18
CA GLU A 232 -2.67 14.36 13.69
C GLU A 232 -3.75 14.44 12.59
N GLY A 233 -4.21 13.30 12.07
CA GLY A 233 -5.19 13.23 10.99
C GLY A 233 -4.64 13.57 9.60
N LYS A 234 -3.32 13.72 9.45
CA LYS A 234 -2.63 13.88 8.16
C LYS A 234 -2.75 12.64 7.27
N ILE A 235 -2.75 11.45 7.89
CA ILE A 235 -3.07 10.19 7.21
C ILE A 235 -4.38 9.65 7.75
N LYS A 236 -5.31 9.37 6.82
CA LYS A 236 -6.59 8.73 7.07
C LYS A 236 -6.45 7.22 6.88
N PRO A 237 -6.87 6.42 7.87
CA PRO A 237 -6.91 4.98 7.73
C PRO A 237 -7.91 4.53 6.65
N ASN A 238 -7.66 3.38 6.02
CA ASN A 238 -8.60 2.79 5.07
C ASN A 238 -9.95 2.50 5.74
N LYS A 239 -11.04 2.66 4.96
CA LYS A 239 -12.40 2.30 5.38
C LYS A 239 -12.43 0.84 5.84
N VAL A 240 -13.12 0.57 6.94
CA VAL A 240 -13.20 -0.78 7.53
C VAL A 240 -14.62 -1.32 7.41
N GLN A 241 -14.72 -2.60 7.06
CA GLN A 241 -15.92 -3.42 7.25
C GLN A 241 -15.62 -4.44 8.34
N LEU A 242 -16.38 -4.40 9.43
CA LEU A 242 -16.31 -5.42 10.47
C LEU A 242 -16.98 -6.70 9.96
N LEU A 243 -16.39 -7.84 10.26
CA LEU A 243 -16.98 -9.15 10.00
C LEU A 243 -17.93 -9.51 11.13
N ASP A 244 -19.11 -10.01 10.76
CA ASP A 244 -20.10 -10.50 11.71
C ASP A 244 -19.56 -11.74 12.44
N GLY A 245 -19.79 -11.83 13.75
CA GLY A 245 -19.35 -12.97 14.57
C GLY A 245 -17.85 -13.01 14.88
N GLY A 246 -17.12 -11.89 14.71
CA GLY A 246 -15.71 -11.82 15.06
C GLY A 246 -14.85 -12.78 14.24
N LEU A 247 -14.12 -13.69 14.91
CA LEU A 247 -13.30 -14.69 14.23
C LEU A 247 -14.13 -15.71 13.44
N ASP A 248 -15.36 -16.00 13.86
CA ASP A 248 -16.26 -16.94 13.17
C ASP A 248 -16.67 -16.42 11.78
N GLY A 249 -16.61 -15.11 11.56
CA GLY A 249 -16.89 -14.46 10.28
C GLY A 249 -15.75 -14.55 9.26
N VAL A 250 -14.56 -15.00 9.65
CA VAL A 250 -13.37 -15.03 8.78
C VAL A 250 -13.58 -15.86 7.51
N PRO A 251 -14.16 -17.08 7.54
CA PRO A 251 -14.40 -17.85 6.32
C PRO A 251 -15.28 -17.13 5.30
N ALA A 252 -16.35 -16.45 5.76
CA ALA A 252 -17.21 -15.64 4.89
C ALA A 252 -16.46 -14.43 4.32
N GLY A 253 -15.64 -13.77 5.14
CA GLY A 253 -14.76 -12.69 4.70
C GLY A 253 -13.75 -13.11 3.63
N LEU A 254 -13.12 -14.27 3.79
CA LEU A 254 -12.20 -14.84 2.80
C LEU A 254 -12.92 -15.15 1.48
N LYS A 255 -14.15 -15.68 1.54
CA LYS A 255 -14.98 -15.89 0.35
C LYS A 255 -15.28 -14.59 -0.41
N LEU A 256 -15.59 -13.50 0.30
CA LEU A 256 -15.78 -12.19 -0.33
C LEU A 256 -14.52 -11.68 -1.05
N LEU A 257 -13.33 -11.93 -0.49
CA LEU A 257 -12.06 -11.59 -1.11
C LEU A 257 -11.80 -12.44 -2.35
N GLN A 258 -12.02 -13.75 -2.26
CA GLN A 258 -11.86 -14.68 -3.39
C GLN A 258 -12.78 -14.33 -4.56
N GLU A 259 -14.01 -13.89 -4.28
CA GLU A 259 -15.00 -13.49 -5.28
C GLU A 259 -14.84 -12.03 -5.75
N ASN A 260 -13.77 -11.33 -5.33
CA ASN A 260 -13.51 -9.92 -5.67
C ASN A 260 -14.66 -8.94 -5.30
N LYS A 261 -15.44 -9.26 -4.26
CA LYS A 261 -16.60 -8.45 -3.80
C LYS A 261 -16.23 -7.35 -2.79
N VAL A 262 -14.97 -7.33 -2.36
CA VAL A 262 -14.45 -6.30 -1.45
C VAL A 262 -13.81 -5.19 -2.28
N SER A 263 -14.37 -3.99 -2.17
CA SER A 263 -13.86 -2.80 -2.86
C SER A 263 -13.77 -1.63 -1.89
N ASN A 264 -12.64 -0.92 -1.92
CA ASN A 264 -12.35 0.28 -1.14
C ASN A 264 -12.63 0.13 0.38
N ARG A 265 -12.40 -1.06 0.93
CA ARG A 265 -12.55 -1.35 2.37
C ARG A 265 -11.71 -2.54 2.80
N LYS A 266 -11.31 -2.55 4.07
CA LYS A 266 -10.59 -3.63 4.72
C LYS A 266 -11.56 -4.45 5.57
N LEU A 267 -11.57 -5.77 5.39
CA LEU A 267 -12.31 -6.68 6.26
C LEU A 267 -11.56 -6.85 7.58
N VAL A 268 -12.28 -6.74 8.70
CA VAL A 268 -11.70 -6.82 10.05
C VAL A 268 -12.58 -7.69 10.93
N ALA A 269 -12.02 -8.80 11.42
CA ALA A 269 -12.61 -9.58 12.50
C ALA A 269 -12.23 -8.95 13.85
N ARG A 270 -13.20 -8.56 14.66
CA ARG A 270 -12.94 -8.14 16.04
C ARG A 270 -13.04 -9.35 16.95
N ILE A 271 -11.95 -9.66 17.65
CA ILE A 271 -11.87 -10.82 18.55
C ILE A 271 -13.00 -10.80 19.59
N ALA A 272 -13.29 -9.63 20.18
CA ALA A 272 -14.34 -9.46 21.18
C ALA A 272 -15.77 -9.75 20.70
N ASP A 273 -15.98 -9.82 19.37
CA ASP A 273 -17.28 -10.12 18.77
C ASP A 273 -17.44 -11.63 18.48
N THR A 274 -16.43 -12.46 18.80
CA THR A 274 -16.47 -13.93 18.67
C THR A 274 -17.23 -14.54 19.83
N LYS A 275 -18.10 -15.52 19.55
CA LYS A 275 -18.81 -16.23 20.62
C LYS A 275 -17.81 -17.00 21.48
N ALA A 276 -18.03 -16.97 22.80
CA ALA A 276 -17.24 -17.71 23.78
C ALA A 276 -17.53 -19.21 23.73
#